data_AF-A0A9W5X7C7-F1
#
_entry.id   AF-A0A9W5X7C7-F1
#
_cell.length_a   1.000
_cell.length_b   1.000
_cell.length_c   1.000
_cell.angle_alpha   90.00
_cell.angle_beta   90.00
_cell.angle_gamma   90.00
#
_symmetry.space_group_name_H-M   'P 1'
#
loop_
_entity.id
_entity.type
_entity.pdbx_description
1 polymer ?
#
loop_
_entity_poly.entity_id
_entity_poly.type
_entity_poly.pdbx_seq_one_letter_code
_entity_poly.pdbx_strand_id
1 'polypeptide(L)'
;MVKLKPALKTIKNNMLLTRMGDVFAYYRIKSESIPIQNQKVVANYKRNWKIFFEEITDYEDFHLRMYPQEFRLKERFEDLSLGLSKDSENVGRYYLDETGNILSSRLGNMTKNDFIIGIKLKNAFVNVDGRLKDNVYSVFSNVTDKFVNYLGWEQNVPTSFFNQFEELEDTIYKMVSSVNGTRLQENELIYVNRYDFISGLDHDVSEEEENGNIKAITNTIIDPTESSCLKLSSEQDEGYLSFVVIDEFPDNMAESDIFYEAQSLPFEVSIDFKIRSEGKGKSKIKVNLKGKELKESANEQAKIGDSVDDSVVDSHFLMRNLQQEIKSHDVSVMNWLAAIAVTGKTKKECLLRANIQCLQTKILKVVNIEVRMY
;
A
#
# COMPACT_ATOMS: atom_id res chain seq x y z
N MET A 1 15.76 26.04 -6.02
CA MET A 1 15.61 24.59 -5.79
C MET A 1 14.88 24.40 -4.47
N VAL A 2 13.64 23.90 -4.51
CA VAL A 2 12.84 23.67 -3.28
C VAL A 2 13.15 22.26 -2.78
N LYS A 3 13.59 22.14 -1.51
CA LYS A 3 13.83 20.84 -0.89
C LYS A 3 12.51 20.35 -0.29
N LEU A 4 11.85 19.43 -0.97
CA LEU A 4 10.65 18.77 -0.44
C LEU A 4 11.04 17.93 0.77
N LYS A 5 10.31 18.09 1.87
CA LYS A 5 10.47 17.23 3.05
C LYS A 5 9.54 16.02 2.87
N PRO A 6 10.02 14.77 3.06
CA PRO A 6 9.15 13.60 2.97
C PRO A 6 8.07 13.68 4.05
N ALA A 7 6.89 13.10 3.79
CA ALA A 7 5.81 13.00 4.77
C ALA A 7 6.22 12.17 6.01
N LEU A 8 7.20 11.28 5.84
CA LEU A 8 7.89 10.56 6.90
C LEU A 8 8.71 11.50 7.79
N LYS A 9 8.62 11.29 9.12
CA LYS A 9 9.47 11.95 10.11
C LYS A 9 10.58 11.04 10.62
N THR A 10 10.23 9.87 11.14
CA THR A 10 11.20 8.87 11.59
C THR A 10 10.62 7.46 11.56
N ILE A 11 11.49 6.46 11.59
CA ILE A 11 11.15 5.03 11.65
C ILE A 11 11.79 4.44 12.90
N LYS A 12 11.12 3.47 13.53
CA LYS A 12 11.67 2.61 14.57
C LYS A 12 11.05 1.22 14.48
N ASN A 13 11.87 0.18 14.39
CA ASN A 13 11.40 -1.20 14.14
C ASN A 13 10.45 -1.20 12.91
N ASN A 14 9.27 -1.79 13.03
CA ASN A 14 8.24 -1.78 11.99
C ASN A 14 7.29 -0.58 12.05
N MET A 15 7.59 0.43 12.88
CA MET A 15 6.73 1.59 13.09
C MET A 15 7.28 2.85 12.40
N LEU A 16 6.38 3.60 11.79
CA LEU A 16 6.63 4.82 11.05
C LEU A 16 5.87 5.97 11.70
N LEU A 17 6.57 7.07 12.00
CA LEU A 17 5.95 8.33 12.44
C LEU A 17 5.91 9.31 11.28
N THR A 18 4.72 9.81 10.95
CA THR A 18 4.52 10.86 9.95
C THR A 18 4.81 12.24 10.55
N ARG A 19 5.08 13.23 9.69
CA ARG A 19 5.18 14.64 10.12
C ARG A 19 3.86 15.22 10.64
N MET A 20 2.74 14.57 10.31
CA MET A 20 1.42 14.92 10.84
C MET A 20 1.17 14.35 12.25
N GLY A 21 2.07 13.51 12.76
CA GLY A 21 1.97 12.94 14.11
C GLY A 21 1.24 11.60 14.18
N ASP A 22 0.86 11.03 13.03
CA ASP A 22 0.30 9.69 12.96
C ASP A 22 1.39 8.63 13.02
N VAL A 23 1.13 7.53 13.72
CA VAL A 23 2.01 6.36 13.75
C VAL A 23 1.37 5.22 12.97
N PHE A 24 2.13 4.57 12.12
CA PHE A 24 1.72 3.39 11.35
C PHE A 24 2.65 2.24 11.69
N ALA A 25 2.12 1.02 11.84
CA ALA A 25 2.89 -0.21 11.87
C ALA A 25 2.80 -0.92 10.52
N TYR A 26 3.93 -1.36 10.00
CA TYR A 26 4.03 -2.01 8.69
C TYR A 26 4.41 -3.48 8.79
N TYR A 27 3.82 -4.29 7.91
CA TYR A 27 3.98 -5.74 7.90
C TYR A 27 4.10 -6.23 6.46
N ARG A 28 4.95 -7.22 6.24
CA ARG A 28 5.04 -7.97 4.98
C ARG A 28 4.06 -9.14 5.01
N ILE A 29 3.26 -9.25 3.96
CA ILE A 29 2.34 -10.36 3.71
C ILE A 29 3.05 -11.38 2.82
N LYS A 30 3.19 -12.62 3.30
CA LYS A 30 3.78 -13.68 2.48
C LYS A 30 2.81 -14.06 1.35
N SER A 31 3.30 -14.05 0.12
CA SER A 31 2.51 -14.46 -1.04
C SER A 31 2.25 -15.97 -1.03
N GLU A 32 1.02 -16.34 -1.35
CA GLU A 32 0.61 -17.73 -1.55
C GLU A 32 0.28 -17.96 -3.03
N SER A 33 0.82 -19.05 -3.61
CA SER A 33 0.46 -19.45 -4.97
C SER A 33 -0.87 -20.21 -4.93
N ILE A 34 -1.95 -19.55 -5.29
CA ILE A 34 -3.30 -20.13 -5.30
C ILE A 34 -3.75 -20.31 -6.76
N PRO A 35 -3.92 -21.56 -7.24
CA PRO A 35 -4.50 -21.80 -8.56
C PRO A 35 -5.93 -21.29 -8.62
N ILE A 36 -6.22 -20.37 -9.54
CA ILE A 36 -7.55 -19.75 -9.71
C ILE A 36 -8.65 -20.78 -9.97
N GLN A 37 -8.30 -21.92 -10.59
CA GLN A 37 -9.26 -22.99 -10.86
C GLN A 37 -9.79 -23.65 -9.58
N ASN A 38 -9.09 -23.51 -8.45
CA ASN A 38 -9.54 -24.03 -7.17
C ASN A 38 -10.44 -23.03 -6.44
N GLN A 39 -11.69 -22.92 -6.92
CA GLN A 39 -12.69 -21.98 -6.41
C GLN A 39 -12.90 -22.06 -4.89
N LYS A 40 -12.79 -23.26 -4.30
CA LYS A 40 -12.94 -23.44 -2.84
C LYS A 40 -11.80 -22.78 -2.07
N VAL A 41 -10.56 -22.93 -2.52
CA VAL A 41 -9.39 -22.30 -1.89
C VAL A 41 -9.45 -20.79 -2.08
N VAL A 42 -9.78 -20.32 -3.29
CA VAL A 42 -9.96 -18.89 -3.58
C VAL A 42 -11.05 -18.28 -2.67
N ALA A 43 -12.22 -18.92 -2.55
CA ALA A 43 -13.31 -18.43 -1.70
C ALA A 43 -12.91 -18.37 -0.22
N ASN A 44 -12.19 -19.39 0.27
CA ASN A 44 -11.68 -19.39 1.65
C ASN A 44 -10.65 -18.28 1.88
N TYR A 45 -9.75 -18.05 0.93
CA TYR A 45 -8.78 -16.96 0.97
C TYR A 45 -9.49 -15.61 1.03
N LYS A 46 -10.42 -15.33 0.11
CA LYS A 46 -11.22 -14.08 0.09
C LYS A 46 -12.00 -13.90 1.40
N ARG A 47 -12.57 -14.98 1.96
CA ARG A 47 -13.27 -14.94 3.24
C ARG A 47 -12.35 -14.58 4.41
N ASN A 48 -11.15 -15.16 4.49
CA ASN A 48 -10.19 -14.85 5.55
C ASN A 48 -9.76 -13.38 5.48
N TRP A 49 -9.49 -12.87 4.27
CA TRP A 49 -9.19 -11.45 4.05
C TRP A 49 -10.35 -10.53 4.41
N LYS A 50 -11.60 -10.92 4.11
CA LYS A 50 -12.78 -10.16 4.52
C LYS A 50 -12.85 -10.02 6.05
N ILE A 51 -12.68 -11.13 6.78
CA ILE A 51 -12.67 -11.12 8.25
C ILE A 51 -11.56 -10.21 8.77
N PHE A 52 -10.35 -10.33 8.22
CA PHE A 52 -9.22 -9.48 8.60
C PHE A 52 -9.51 -8.00 8.35
N PHE A 53 -10.07 -7.62 7.19
CA PHE A 53 -10.42 -6.23 6.90
C PHE A 53 -11.51 -5.69 7.84
N GLU A 54 -12.48 -6.53 8.22
CA GLU A 54 -13.49 -6.17 9.22
C GLU A 54 -12.85 -5.90 10.59
N GLU A 55 -11.94 -6.75 11.05
CA GLU A 55 -11.22 -6.60 12.32
C GLU A 55 -10.38 -5.32 12.37
N ILE A 56 -9.66 -5.01 11.29
CA ILE A 56 -8.80 -3.83 11.30
C ILE A 56 -9.58 -2.53 11.13
N THR A 57 -10.84 -2.52 10.68
CA THR A 57 -11.60 -1.27 10.44
C THR A 57 -11.62 -0.32 11.63
N ASP A 58 -11.53 -0.85 12.85
CA ASP A 58 -11.45 -0.06 14.08
C ASP A 58 -10.19 0.80 14.17
N TYR A 59 -9.20 0.65 13.31
CA TYR A 59 -7.97 1.45 13.26
C TYR A 59 -8.01 2.57 12.19
N GLU A 60 -9.14 2.71 11.50
CA GLU A 60 -9.46 3.78 10.52
C GLU A 60 -8.59 3.77 9.24
N ASP A 61 -7.30 4.10 9.32
CA ASP A 61 -6.45 4.28 8.14
C ASP A 61 -5.56 3.04 7.90
N PHE A 62 -5.58 2.52 6.67
CA PHE A 62 -4.73 1.42 6.20
C PHE A 62 -4.05 1.77 4.89
N HIS A 63 -2.91 1.15 4.65
CA HIS A 63 -2.15 1.24 3.42
C HIS A 63 -1.87 -0.17 2.93
N LEU A 64 -2.31 -0.53 1.73
CA LEU A 64 -1.88 -1.75 1.06
C LEU A 64 -0.93 -1.36 -0.06
N ARG A 65 0.20 -2.05 -0.15
CA ARG A 65 1.20 -1.80 -1.19
C ARG A 65 1.63 -3.12 -1.82
N MET A 66 1.69 -3.13 -3.15
CA MET A 66 2.39 -4.14 -3.92
C MET A 66 3.51 -3.44 -4.68
N TYR A 67 4.71 -3.98 -4.65
CA TYR A 67 5.80 -3.46 -5.48
C TYR A 67 6.73 -4.57 -5.97
N PRO A 68 7.40 -4.38 -7.13
CA PRO A 68 8.40 -5.31 -7.62
C PRO A 68 9.66 -5.19 -6.77
N GLN A 69 9.98 -6.25 -6.03
CA GLN A 69 11.20 -6.40 -5.27
C GLN A 69 12.16 -7.29 -6.04
N GLU A 70 13.44 -6.92 -6.10
CA GLU A 70 14.48 -7.79 -6.64
C GLU A 70 14.46 -9.17 -5.99
N PHE A 71 14.69 -10.22 -6.77
CA PHE A 71 14.61 -11.60 -6.31
C PHE A 71 15.73 -11.97 -5.31
N ARG A 72 16.70 -11.07 -5.08
CA ARG A 72 17.88 -11.24 -4.20
C ARG A 72 18.59 -12.55 -4.52
N LEU A 73 18.84 -12.78 -5.83
CA LEU A 73 19.38 -14.04 -6.34
C LEU A 73 20.71 -14.40 -5.67
N LYS A 74 21.60 -13.41 -5.53
CA LYS A 74 22.92 -13.59 -4.95
C LYS A 74 22.85 -14.17 -3.54
N GLU A 75 22.08 -13.55 -2.65
CA GLU A 75 21.92 -14.03 -1.28
C GLU A 75 21.27 -15.40 -1.20
N ARG A 76 20.28 -15.68 -2.06
CA ARG A 76 19.67 -17.02 -2.11
C ARG A 76 20.69 -18.08 -2.52
N PHE A 77 21.59 -17.76 -3.43
CA PHE A 77 22.68 -18.66 -3.82
C PHE A 77 23.75 -18.77 -2.73
N GLU A 78 24.04 -17.71 -2.00
CA GLU A 78 24.91 -17.74 -0.82
C GLU A 78 24.31 -18.63 0.29
N ASP A 79 23.03 -18.49 0.60
CA ASP A 79 22.31 -19.36 1.54
C ASP A 79 22.34 -20.83 1.08
N LEU A 80 22.09 -21.07 -0.21
CA LEU A 80 22.16 -22.42 -0.79
C LEU A 80 23.57 -23.00 -0.69
N SER A 81 24.60 -22.15 -0.79
CA SER A 81 26.00 -22.56 -0.67
C SER A 81 26.34 -23.12 0.72
N LEU A 82 25.63 -22.68 1.77
CA LEU A 82 25.81 -23.18 3.14
C LEU A 82 25.41 -24.66 3.29
N GLY A 83 24.58 -25.17 2.39
CA GLY A 83 24.15 -26.58 2.35
C GLY A 83 25.11 -27.50 1.58
N LEU A 84 26.18 -26.98 0.98
CA LEU A 84 27.12 -27.78 0.19
C LEU A 84 27.96 -28.70 1.07
N SER A 85 28.24 -29.91 0.58
CA SER A 85 29.19 -30.80 1.24
C SER A 85 30.61 -30.25 1.14
N LYS A 86 31.43 -30.44 2.18
CA LYS A 86 32.82 -29.94 2.22
C LYS A 86 33.66 -30.43 1.03
N ASP A 87 33.42 -31.66 0.58
CA ASP A 87 34.16 -32.27 -0.52
C ASP A 87 33.82 -31.68 -1.89
N SER A 88 32.67 -31.01 -2.00
CA SER A 88 32.16 -30.41 -3.23
C SER A 88 32.03 -28.89 -3.16
N GLU A 89 32.47 -28.25 -2.09
CA GLU A 89 32.17 -26.83 -1.81
C GLU A 89 32.70 -25.91 -2.91
N ASN A 90 33.96 -26.08 -3.32
CA ASN A 90 34.59 -25.25 -4.35
C ASN A 90 33.89 -25.36 -5.71
N VAL A 91 33.53 -26.59 -6.12
CA VAL A 91 32.86 -26.84 -7.39
C VAL A 91 31.40 -26.38 -7.31
N GLY A 92 30.73 -26.63 -6.19
CA GLY A 92 29.35 -26.21 -5.95
C GLY A 92 29.22 -24.68 -5.97
N ARG A 93 30.07 -23.95 -5.25
CA ARG A 93 30.09 -22.47 -5.25
C ARG A 93 30.29 -21.91 -6.66
N TYR A 94 31.26 -22.45 -7.41
CA TYR A 94 31.50 -22.03 -8.80
C TYR A 94 30.24 -22.15 -9.67
N TYR A 95 29.52 -23.28 -9.60
CA TYR A 95 28.30 -23.45 -10.39
C TYR A 95 27.13 -22.61 -9.89
N LEU A 96 27.02 -22.33 -8.59
CA LEU A 96 25.99 -21.43 -8.06
C LEU A 96 26.22 -19.99 -8.52
N ASP A 97 27.46 -19.50 -8.45
CA ASP A 97 27.83 -18.17 -8.92
C ASP A 97 27.61 -18.03 -10.44
N GLU A 98 28.06 -19.02 -11.22
CA GLU A 98 27.85 -19.01 -12.67
C GLU A 98 26.37 -19.07 -13.04
N THR A 99 25.56 -19.83 -12.29
CA THR A 99 24.11 -19.87 -12.48
C THR A 99 23.48 -18.51 -12.18
N GLY A 100 23.88 -17.86 -11.09
CA GLY A 100 23.46 -16.49 -10.77
C GLY A 100 23.78 -15.52 -11.90
N ASN A 101 25.03 -15.53 -12.40
CA ASN A 101 25.48 -14.69 -13.50
C ASN A 101 24.69 -14.94 -14.79
N ILE A 102 24.44 -16.21 -15.14
CA ILE A 102 23.66 -16.58 -16.34
C ILE A 102 22.21 -16.10 -16.20
N LEU A 103 21.59 -16.27 -15.03
CA LEU A 103 20.22 -15.84 -14.80
C LEU A 103 20.10 -14.31 -14.88
N SER A 104 20.97 -13.57 -14.19
CA SER A 104 20.99 -12.11 -14.24
C SER A 104 21.30 -11.59 -15.66
N SER A 105 22.23 -12.22 -16.38
CA SER A 105 22.58 -11.82 -17.75
C SER A 105 21.45 -12.08 -18.76
N ARG A 106 20.66 -13.15 -18.58
CA ARG A 106 19.61 -13.53 -19.53
C ARG A 106 18.26 -12.88 -19.23
N LEU A 107 17.92 -12.73 -17.95
CA LEU A 107 16.60 -12.29 -17.52
C LEU A 107 16.58 -10.83 -17.05
N GLY A 108 17.76 -10.21 -16.94
CA GLY A 108 17.90 -8.90 -16.31
C GLY A 108 17.61 -8.98 -14.81
N ASN A 109 17.18 -7.87 -14.23
CA ASN A 109 16.80 -7.81 -12.82
C ASN A 109 15.51 -8.63 -12.64
N MET A 110 15.65 -9.85 -12.14
CA MET A 110 14.50 -10.67 -11.80
C MET A 110 13.80 -10.05 -10.58
N THR A 111 12.51 -9.75 -10.71
CA THR A 111 11.71 -9.26 -9.59
C THR A 111 10.59 -10.24 -9.23
N LYS A 112 10.12 -10.12 -7.99
CA LYS A 112 8.88 -10.72 -7.50
C LYS A 112 8.02 -9.63 -6.89
N ASN A 113 6.70 -9.81 -6.91
CA ASN A 113 5.82 -8.91 -6.20
C ASN A 113 5.93 -9.15 -4.68
N ASP A 114 6.24 -8.09 -3.95
CA ASP A 114 6.21 -8.06 -2.49
C ASP A 114 4.98 -7.28 -2.02
N PHE A 115 4.33 -7.76 -0.95
CA PHE A 115 3.05 -7.24 -0.47
C PHE A 115 3.23 -6.70 0.95
N ILE A 116 2.89 -5.44 1.15
CA ILE A 116 3.03 -4.74 2.42
C ILE A 116 1.67 -4.21 2.86
N ILE A 117 1.39 -4.30 4.16
CA ILE A 117 0.28 -3.62 4.80
C ILE A 117 0.78 -2.68 5.90
N GLY A 118 0.36 -1.42 5.84
CA GLY A 118 0.51 -0.43 6.89
C GLY A 118 -0.83 -0.22 7.60
N ILE A 119 -0.83 -0.24 8.92
CA ILE A 119 -2.03 -0.02 9.74
C ILE A 119 -1.74 1.10 10.72
N LYS A 120 -2.63 2.11 10.76
CA LYS A 120 -2.50 3.21 11.70
C LYS A 120 -2.66 2.71 13.13
N LEU A 121 -1.73 3.12 13.98
CA LEU A 121 -1.83 2.91 15.43
C LEU A 121 -2.70 4.04 15.98
N LYS A 122 -3.93 3.72 16.36
CA LYS A 122 -4.81 4.71 16.99
C LYS A 122 -4.14 5.29 18.22
N ASN A 123 -3.99 6.62 18.23
CA ASN A 123 -3.55 7.34 19.41
C ASN A 123 -4.57 7.11 20.54
N ALA A 124 -4.16 6.43 21.61
CA ALA A 124 -4.94 6.31 22.84
C ALA A 124 -5.31 7.68 23.45
N PHE A 125 -4.66 8.75 23.00
CA PHE A 125 -4.84 10.13 23.44
C PHE A 125 -6.16 10.80 23.00
N VAL A 126 -6.95 10.20 22.09
CA VAL A 126 -8.11 10.91 21.46
C VAL A 126 -9.49 10.36 21.85
N ASN A 127 -9.59 9.22 22.55
CA ASN A 127 -10.89 8.71 23.01
C ASN A 127 -11.09 8.90 24.52
N VAL A 128 -11.35 10.13 24.93
CA VAL A 128 -11.93 10.46 26.25
C VAL A 128 -13.47 10.53 26.19
N ASP A 129 -14.08 10.46 25.01
CA ASP A 129 -15.54 10.40 24.93
C ASP A 129 -16.06 8.96 24.99
N GLY A 130 -16.38 8.56 26.22
CA GLY A 130 -17.65 7.93 26.55
C GLY A 130 -17.95 6.56 25.94
N ARG A 131 -17.68 5.53 26.75
CA ARG A 131 -18.21 4.14 26.68
C ARG A 131 -17.50 3.19 25.72
N LEU A 132 -16.34 2.70 26.16
CA LEU A 132 -16.02 1.28 26.04
C LEU A 132 -15.70 0.73 27.42
N LYS A 133 -16.47 -0.28 27.80
CA LYS A 133 -16.44 -0.96 29.08
C LYS A 133 -15.24 -1.91 29.13
N ASP A 134 -14.59 -1.89 30.29
CA ASP A 134 -13.85 -2.96 30.93
C ASP A 134 -12.59 -3.49 30.18
N ASN A 135 -11.42 -2.96 30.61
CA ASN A 135 -10.05 -3.54 30.52
C ASN A 135 -8.99 -2.96 29.56
N VAL A 136 -9.02 -1.68 29.16
CA VAL A 136 -7.88 -1.09 28.40
C VAL A 136 -7.30 0.20 29.01
N TYR A 137 -7.89 0.75 30.07
CA TYR A 137 -7.48 2.05 30.59
C TYR A 137 -6.66 1.96 31.87
N SER A 138 -5.34 1.80 31.73
CA SER A 138 -4.41 2.22 32.79
C SER A 138 -3.06 2.73 32.31
N VAL A 139 -2.84 3.04 31.03
CA VAL A 139 -1.51 3.51 30.61
C VAL A 139 -1.56 4.79 29.78
N PHE A 140 -0.83 5.79 30.29
CA PHE A 140 -0.38 7.04 29.66
C PHE A 140 -1.31 8.26 29.69
N SER A 141 -1.58 8.79 30.88
CA SER A 141 -2.15 10.14 31.08
C SER A 141 -1.12 11.27 31.29
N ASN A 142 0.20 11.01 31.21
CA ASN A 142 1.23 11.95 31.70
C ASN A 142 2.20 12.51 30.64
N VAL A 143 1.88 12.47 29.34
CA VAL A 143 2.86 12.91 28.32
C VAL A 143 2.30 13.84 27.23
N THR A 144 1.26 14.60 27.54
CA THR A 144 0.64 15.54 26.59
C THR A 144 1.56 16.72 26.27
N ASP A 145 2.24 17.28 27.27
CA ASP A 145 2.99 18.54 27.10
C ASP A 145 4.38 18.38 26.47
N LYS A 146 4.95 17.17 26.46
CA LYS A 146 6.27 16.93 25.87
C LYS A 146 6.20 16.61 24.38
N PHE A 147 5.14 15.98 23.89
CA PHE A 147 5.10 15.46 22.52
C PHE A 147 4.63 16.46 21.47
N VAL A 148 3.73 17.38 21.82
CA VAL A 148 3.33 18.50 20.93
C VAL A 148 4.55 19.37 20.57
N ASN A 149 5.49 19.54 21.50
CA ASN A 149 6.72 20.28 21.28
C ASN A 149 7.66 19.61 20.27
N TYR A 150 7.67 18.27 20.18
CA TYR A 150 8.49 17.56 19.20
C TYR A 150 7.92 17.63 17.78
N LEU A 151 6.60 17.79 17.59
CA LEU A 151 5.97 17.87 16.25
C LEU A 151 6.45 19.10 15.45
N GLY A 152 6.78 20.21 16.13
CA GLY A 152 7.27 21.45 15.50
C GLY A 152 8.79 21.61 15.44
N TRP A 153 9.58 20.82 16.17
CA TRP A 153 11.03 20.97 16.25
C TRP A 153 11.73 19.85 15.49
N GLU A 154 12.78 20.17 14.72
CA GLU A 154 13.58 19.21 13.94
C GLU A 154 14.39 18.21 14.80
N GLN A 155 14.15 18.15 16.11
CA GLN A 155 14.88 17.28 17.03
C GLN A 155 14.43 15.81 16.95
N ASN A 156 15.42 14.94 17.16
CA ASN A 156 15.31 13.49 17.20
C ASN A 156 14.18 13.05 18.13
N VAL A 157 13.18 12.36 17.57
CA VAL A 157 12.12 11.72 18.35
C VAL A 157 12.77 10.61 19.19
N PRO A 158 12.61 10.62 20.53
CA PRO A 158 13.25 9.63 21.37
C PRO A 158 12.65 8.25 21.11
N THR A 159 13.47 7.19 21.20
CA THR A 159 12.98 5.81 21.02
C THR A 159 11.81 5.48 21.95
N SER A 160 11.82 6.02 23.17
CA SER A 160 10.75 5.86 24.15
C SER A 160 9.37 6.37 23.70
N PHE A 161 9.30 7.19 22.64
CA PHE A 161 8.04 7.58 22.02
C PHE A 161 7.31 6.36 21.42
N PHE A 162 8.04 5.42 20.82
CA PHE A 162 7.44 4.25 20.19
C PHE A 162 6.97 3.21 21.20
N ASN A 163 7.59 3.17 22.39
CA ASN A 163 7.23 2.24 23.46
C ASN A 163 5.75 2.36 23.88
N GLN A 164 5.13 3.55 23.75
CA GLN A 164 3.72 3.74 24.10
C GLN A 164 2.75 3.04 23.12
N PHE A 165 3.25 2.57 21.98
CA PHE A 165 2.47 1.90 20.95
C PHE A 165 2.74 0.39 20.86
N GLU A 166 3.70 -0.15 21.61
CA GLU A 166 4.11 -1.56 21.52
C GLU A 166 2.96 -2.53 21.80
N GLU A 167 2.15 -2.29 22.84
CA GLU A 167 1.00 -3.15 23.16
C GLU A 167 -0.09 -3.15 22.06
N LEU A 168 -0.31 -1.98 21.45
CA LEU A 168 -1.27 -1.83 20.36
C LEU A 168 -0.75 -2.50 19.08
N GLU A 169 0.55 -2.32 18.80
CA GLU A 169 1.25 -2.96 17.70
C GLU A 169 1.23 -4.49 17.85
N ASP A 170 1.48 -5.03 19.04
CA ASP A 170 1.37 -6.47 19.33
C ASP A 170 -0.04 -7.02 19.07
N THR A 171 -1.07 -6.22 19.37
CA THR A 171 -2.47 -6.59 19.11
C THR A 171 -2.73 -6.66 17.61
N ILE A 172 -2.29 -5.65 16.86
CA ILE A 172 -2.42 -5.62 15.39
C ILE A 172 -1.61 -6.74 14.75
N TYR A 173 -0.41 -7.02 15.24
CA TYR A 173 0.43 -8.08 14.72
C TYR A 173 -0.26 -9.45 14.80
N LYS A 174 -1.01 -9.74 15.88
CA LYS A 174 -1.80 -10.97 16.00
C LYS A 174 -2.90 -11.06 14.93
N MET A 175 -3.58 -9.94 14.64
CA MET A 175 -4.57 -9.88 13.56
C MET A 175 -3.92 -10.09 12.19
N VAL A 176 -2.82 -9.38 11.91
CA VAL A 176 -2.08 -9.47 10.64
C VAL A 176 -1.45 -10.86 10.44
N SER A 177 -1.08 -11.55 11.51
CA SER A 177 -0.58 -12.94 11.46
C SER A 177 -1.64 -13.93 10.92
N SER A 178 -2.94 -13.62 11.07
CA SER A 178 -4.03 -14.47 10.53
C SER A 178 -4.07 -14.52 9.00
N VAL A 179 -3.46 -13.52 8.35
CA VAL A 179 -3.31 -13.41 6.88
C VAL A 179 -1.83 -13.55 6.47
N ASN A 180 -1.06 -14.34 7.23
CA ASN A 180 0.37 -14.62 6.99
C ASN A 180 1.28 -13.39 6.98
N GLY A 181 0.92 -12.37 7.74
CA GLY A 181 1.75 -11.18 7.88
C GLY A 181 2.88 -11.34 8.90
N THR A 182 3.97 -10.63 8.65
CA THR A 182 5.18 -10.59 9.49
C THR A 182 5.66 -9.15 9.64
N ARG A 183 6.21 -8.79 10.80
CA ARG A 183 6.76 -7.44 11.02
C ARG A 183 7.91 -7.17 10.06
N LEU A 184 7.94 -5.97 9.48
CA LEU A 184 9.12 -5.50 8.78
C LEU A 184 10.24 -5.18 9.76
N GLN A 185 11.48 -5.44 9.36
CA GLN A 185 12.64 -4.87 10.03
C GLN A 185 12.77 -3.37 9.72
N GLU A 186 13.54 -2.66 10.54
CA GLU A 186 13.68 -1.20 10.43
C GLU A 186 14.30 -0.79 9.08
N ASN A 187 15.33 -1.50 8.63
CA ASN A 187 15.96 -1.36 7.31
C ASN A 187 15.00 -1.68 6.16
N GLU A 188 14.22 -2.76 6.26
CA GLU A 188 13.21 -3.11 5.25
C GLU A 188 12.16 -1.99 5.11
N LEU A 189 11.70 -1.43 6.23
CA LEU A 189 10.74 -0.32 6.20
C LEU A 189 11.35 0.97 5.65
N ILE A 190 12.64 1.23 5.90
CA ILE A 190 13.36 2.33 5.24
C ILE A 190 13.40 2.10 3.73
N TYR A 191 13.74 0.89 3.27
CA TYR A 191 13.77 0.54 1.85
C TYR A 191 12.39 0.69 1.19
N VAL A 192 11.32 0.18 1.81
CA VAL A 192 9.94 0.33 1.31
C VAL A 192 9.57 1.80 1.11
N ASN A 193 9.97 2.70 2.02
CA ASN A 193 9.73 4.13 1.89
C ASN A 193 10.65 4.81 0.86
N ARG A 194 11.86 4.27 0.64
CA ARG A 194 12.81 4.74 -0.37
C ARG A 194 12.39 4.33 -1.78
N TYR A 195 11.70 3.20 -1.93
CA TYR A 195 11.39 2.60 -3.23
C TYR A 195 10.77 3.59 -4.22
N ASP A 196 9.85 4.46 -3.78
CA ASP A 196 9.20 5.45 -4.66
C ASP A 196 10.17 6.47 -5.27
N PHE A 197 11.34 6.66 -4.66
CA PHE A 197 12.39 7.58 -5.11
C PHE A 197 13.44 6.90 -5.98
N ILE A 198 13.48 5.57 -6.02
CA ILE A 198 14.47 4.80 -6.79
C ILE A 198 13.81 3.83 -7.79
N SER A 199 12.48 3.85 -7.89
CA SER A 199 11.73 2.96 -8.75
C SER A 199 12.10 3.17 -10.22
N GLY A 200 12.49 2.08 -10.88
CA GLY A 200 12.94 2.12 -12.29
C GLY A 200 14.40 2.52 -12.48
N LEU A 201 15.13 2.83 -11.40
CA LEU A 201 16.59 2.98 -11.39
C LEU A 201 17.23 1.63 -11.01
N ASP A 202 18.40 1.36 -11.58
CA ASP A 202 19.20 0.20 -11.19
C ASP A 202 19.74 0.37 -9.76
N HIS A 203 19.44 -0.60 -8.88
CA HIS A 203 19.87 -0.60 -7.48
C HIS A 203 19.84 -2.02 -6.90
N ASP A 204 20.73 -2.29 -5.94
CA ASP A 204 20.75 -3.54 -5.17
C ASP A 204 19.97 -3.35 -3.87
N VAL A 205 19.01 -4.25 -3.60
CA VAL A 205 18.14 -4.13 -2.42
C VAL A 205 18.92 -4.21 -1.12
N SER A 206 19.94 -5.07 -1.06
CA SER A 206 20.71 -5.33 0.15
C SER A 206 21.62 -4.17 0.47
N GLU A 207 22.27 -3.57 -0.53
CA GLU A 207 23.05 -2.35 -0.36
C GLU A 207 22.17 -1.19 0.14
N GLU A 208 20.95 -1.06 -0.39
CA GLU A 208 20.02 0.00 0.00
C GLU A 208 19.41 -0.22 1.40
N GLU A 209 19.20 -1.47 1.81
CA GLU A 209 18.79 -1.82 3.17
C GLU A 209 19.93 -1.62 4.19
N GLU A 210 21.16 -2.01 3.87
CA GLU A 210 22.34 -1.88 4.74
C GLU A 210 22.75 -0.41 4.95
N ASN A 211 22.70 0.40 3.88
CA ASN A 211 22.95 1.84 3.94
C ASN A 211 21.72 2.64 4.39
N GLY A 212 20.66 1.94 4.83
CA GLY A 212 19.36 2.47 5.20
C GLY A 212 19.44 3.62 6.20
N ASN A 213 19.43 4.85 5.70
CA ASN A 213 19.32 6.06 6.49
C ASN A 213 18.04 6.78 6.10
N ILE A 214 17.27 7.26 7.09
CA ILE A 214 16.06 8.05 6.86
C ILE A 214 16.35 9.28 5.98
N LYS A 215 17.57 9.84 6.06
CA LYS A 215 18.01 10.94 5.19
C LYS A 215 18.30 10.50 3.76
N ALA A 216 18.66 9.24 3.54
CA ALA A 216 18.92 8.69 2.23
C ALA A 216 17.62 8.49 1.44
N ILE A 217 16.47 8.23 2.08
CA ILE A 217 15.17 8.00 1.42
C ILE A 217 14.88 9.00 0.29
N THR A 218 15.25 10.27 0.43
CA THR A 218 15.00 11.34 -0.56
C THR A 218 16.28 11.86 -1.24
N ASN A 219 17.30 11.02 -1.45
CA ASN A 219 18.56 11.42 -2.09
C ASN A 219 18.50 11.45 -3.63
N THR A 220 17.37 11.06 -4.24
CA THR A 220 17.15 11.15 -5.69
C THR A 220 16.68 12.54 -6.10
N ILE A 221 17.17 13.03 -7.24
CA ILE A 221 16.65 14.26 -7.86
C ILE A 221 15.36 13.92 -8.61
N ILE A 222 14.27 14.61 -8.27
CA ILE A 222 12.99 14.53 -8.98
C ILE A 222 12.84 15.79 -9.84
N ASP A 223 12.78 15.60 -11.15
CA ASP A 223 12.51 16.66 -12.13
C ASP A 223 11.06 16.55 -12.66
N PRO A 224 10.16 17.48 -12.25
CA PRO A 224 8.76 17.50 -12.66
C PRO A 224 8.52 18.31 -13.95
N THR A 225 9.55 18.70 -14.69
CA THR A 225 9.40 19.58 -15.88
C THR A 225 8.61 18.90 -17.00
N GLU A 226 8.64 17.58 -17.06
CA GLU A 226 7.90 16.79 -18.04
C GLU A 226 6.43 16.65 -17.65
N SER A 227 5.51 17.03 -18.53
CA SER A 227 4.09 16.75 -18.31
C SER A 227 3.83 15.24 -18.29
N SER A 228 3.05 14.79 -17.31
CA SER A 228 2.58 13.40 -17.14
C SER A 228 3.62 12.34 -16.72
N CYS A 229 4.90 12.71 -16.57
CA CYS A 229 5.96 11.86 -16.01
C CYS A 229 6.89 12.66 -15.11
N LEU A 230 7.39 12.04 -14.05
CA LEU A 230 8.50 12.54 -13.26
C LEU A 230 9.79 11.91 -13.77
N LYS A 231 10.83 12.71 -14.00
CA LYS A 231 12.17 12.18 -14.23
C LYS A 231 12.88 12.01 -12.89
N LEU A 232 13.41 10.82 -12.65
CA LEU A 232 14.23 10.47 -11.50
C LEU A 232 15.69 10.39 -11.96
N SER A 233 16.59 11.07 -11.25
CA SER A 233 18.03 11.00 -11.53
C SER A 233 18.79 10.71 -10.24
N SER A 234 19.57 9.62 -10.25
CA SER A 234 20.62 9.34 -9.26
C SER A 234 21.99 9.74 -9.83
N GLU A 235 23.07 9.51 -9.09
CA GLU A 235 24.43 9.77 -9.58
C GLU A 235 24.82 8.87 -10.77
N GLN A 236 24.16 7.72 -10.93
CA GLN A 236 24.57 6.64 -11.82
C GLN A 236 23.52 6.27 -12.87
N ASP A 237 22.24 6.59 -12.63
CA ASP A 237 21.14 6.19 -13.50
C ASP A 237 20.04 7.25 -13.58
N GLU A 238 19.26 7.20 -14.65
CA GLU A 238 18.09 8.06 -14.85
C GLU A 238 16.90 7.25 -15.34
N GLY A 239 15.72 7.56 -14.79
CA GLY A 239 14.48 6.86 -15.09
C GLY A 239 13.29 7.80 -15.13
N TYR A 240 12.16 7.28 -15.60
CA TYR A 240 10.90 7.99 -15.65
C TYR A 240 9.83 7.23 -14.87
N LEU A 241 9.06 7.95 -14.09
CA LEU A 241 7.97 7.45 -13.26
C LEU A 241 6.66 8.17 -13.62
N SER A 242 5.58 7.43 -13.77
CA SER A 242 4.23 7.99 -13.95
C SER A 242 3.26 7.29 -13.02
N PHE A 243 2.27 8.03 -12.54
CA PHE A 243 1.21 7.50 -11.68
C PHE A 243 -0.10 7.46 -12.44
N VAL A 244 -0.72 6.29 -12.49
CA VAL A 244 -2.06 6.06 -13.02
C VAL A 244 -2.99 5.86 -11.83
N VAL A 245 -3.82 6.86 -11.54
CA VAL A 245 -4.80 6.79 -10.44
C VAL A 245 -5.98 5.96 -10.90
N ILE A 246 -6.44 5.05 -10.02
CA ILE A 246 -7.63 4.25 -10.30
C ILE A 246 -8.89 5.04 -9.87
N ASP A 247 -9.67 5.58 -10.82
CA ASP A 247 -10.74 6.57 -10.61
C ASP A 247 -12.12 6.12 -11.12
N GLU A 248 -12.19 5.36 -12.21
CA GLU A 248 -13.49 4.86 -12.71
C GLU A 248 -13.56 3.34 -12.59
N PHE A 249 -14.74 2.87 -12.17
CA PHE A 249 -14.99 1.50 -11.78
C PHE A 249 -16.36 1.05 -12.28
N PRO A 250 -16.56 -0.24 -12.57
CA PRO A 250 -17.90 -0.78 -12.72
C PRO A 250 -18.70 -0.55 -11.42
N ASP A 251 -20.01 -0.36 -11.55
CA ASP A 251 -20.90 -0.11 -10.41
C ASP A 251 -20.76 -1.18 -9.31
N ASN A 252 -20.45 -2.42 -9.71
CA ASN A 252 -20.12 -3.52 -8.81
C ASN A 252 -18.63 -3.90 -8.90
N MET A 253 -17.90 -3.65 -7.80
CA MET A 253 -16.49 -4.01 -7.61
C MET A 253 -16.30 -5.34 -6.85
N ALA A 254 -17.37 -6.09 -6.61
CA ALA A 254 -17.24 -7.42 -6.02
C ALA A 254 -16.40 -8.31 -6.95
N GLU A 255 -15.44 -9.03 -6.36
CA GLU A 255 -14.52 -9.92 -7.08
C GLU A 255 -13.50 -9.20 -8.00
N SER A 256 -13.32 -7.89 -7.89
CA SER A 256 -12.24 -7.20 -8.62
C SER A 256 -10.87 -7.65 -8.12
N ASP A 257 -10.11 -8.34 -8.98
CA ASP A 257 -8.80 -8.89 -8.64
C ASP A 257 -7.66 -7.94 -9.09
N ILE A 258 -7.71 -6.66 -8.67
CA ILE A 258 -6.82 -5.58 -9.14
C ILE A 258 -5.34 -5.93 -9.04
N PHE A 259 -4.91 -6.51 -7.91
CA PHE A 259 -3.52 -6.95 -7.75
C PHE A 259 -3.16 -8.07 -8.71
N TYR A 260 -4.09 -8.97 -9.06
CA TYR A 260 -3.83 -10.04 -10.02
C TYR A 260 -3.73 -9.48 -11.45
N GLU A 261 -4.61 -8.56 -11.82
CA GLU A 261 -4.58 -7.89 -13.11
C GLU A 261 -3.26 -7.13 -13.32
N ALA A 262 -2.82 -6.39 -12.32
CA ALA A 262 -1.53 -5.69 -12.37
C ALA A 262 -0.33 -6.64 -12.48
N GLN A 263 -0.39 -7.81 -11.84
CA GLN A 263 0.65 -8.84 -11.98
C GLN A 263 0.69 -9.49 -13.37
N SER A 264 -0.37 -9.37 -14.16
CA SER A 264 -0.44 -9.92 -15.52
C SER A 264 0.19 -9.01 -16.57
N LEU A 265 0.62 -7.81 -16.19
CA LEU A 265 1.25 -6.86 -17.09
C LEU A 265 2.61 -7.36 -17.59
N PRO A 266 2.99 -7.04 -18.84
CA PRO A 266 4.28 -7.43 -19.40
C PRO A 266 5.46 -6.59 -18.87
N PHE A 267 5.22 -5.78 -17.83
CA PHE A 267 6.21 -4.91 -17.19
C PHE A 267 5.88 -4.76 -15.71
N GLU A 268 6.90 -4.37 -14.96
CA GLU A 268 6.82 -4.15 -13.52
C GLU A 268 5.98 -2.93 -13.16
N VAL A 269 5.13 -3.09 -12.15
CA VAL A 269 4.30 -2.01 -11.59
C VAL A 269 4.26 -2.09 -10.08
N SER A 270 4.14 -0.93 -9.45
CA SER A 270 3.77 -0.84 -8.04
C SER A 270 2.35 -0.33 -7.90
N ILE A 271 1.65 -0.75 -6.86
CA ILE A 271 0.29 -0.30 -6.56
C ILE A 271 0.23 0.09 -5.09
N ASP A 272 -0.32 1.27 -4.83
CA ASP A 272 -0.60 1.77 -3.50
C ASP A 272 -2.11 2.00 -3.33
N PHE A 273 -2.71 1.31 -2.36
CA PHE A 273 -4.05 1.58 -1.87
C PHE A 273 -3.98 2.31 -0.53
N LYS A 274 -4.50 3.52 -0.48
CA LYS A 274 -4.73 4.25 0.78
C LYS A 274 -6.20 4.13 1.13
N ILE A 275 -6.49 3.49 2.25
CA ILE A 275 -7.84 3.12 2.66
C ILE A 275 -8.17 3.83 3.97
N ARG A 276 -9.37 4.38 4.06
CA ARG A 276 -9.95 4.94 5.28
C ARG A 276 -11.29 4.31 5.54
N SER A 277 -11.39 3.54 6.61
CA SER A 277 -12.66 3.08 7.15
C SER A 277 -13.43 4.24 7.77
N GLU A 278 -14.72 4.31 7.48
CA GLU A 278 -15.64 5.19 8.16
C GLU A 278 -16.30 4.45 9.33
N GLY A 279 -16.42 5.15 10.46
CA GLY A 279 -17.19 4.63 11.59
C GLY A 279 -18.63 4.31 11.18
N LYS A 280 -19.12 3.15 11.61
CA LYS A 280 -20.39 2.53 11.20
C LYS A 280 -21.60 3.47 11.22
N GLY A 281 -21.68 4.34 12.23
CA GLY A 281 -22.75 5.35 12.34
C GLY A 281 -22.72 6.39 11.21
N LYS A 282 -21.53 6.87 10.81
CA LYS A 282 -21.36 7.81 9.69
C LYS A 282 -21.67 7.14 8.36
N SER A 283 -21.20 5.91 8.16
CA SER A 283 -21.49 5.10 6.98
C SER A 283 -22.99 4.93 6.76
N LYS A 284 -23.73 4.61 7.82
CA LYS A 284 -25.19 4.46 7.77
C LYS A 284 -25.91 5.74 7.32
N ILE A 285 -25.46 6.91 7.78
CA ILE A 285 -26.09 8.19 7.39
C ILE A 285 -25.83 8.48 5.91
N LYS A 286 -24.57 8.39 5.46
CA LYS A 286 -24.20 8.67 4.05
C LYS A 286 -24.89 7.73 3.08
N VAL A 287 -24.90 6.43 3.36
CA VAL A 287 -25.54 5.42 2.50
C VAL A 287 -27.05 5.61 2.41
N ASN A 288 -27.70 6.04 3.50
CA ASN A 288 -29.12 6.39 3.46
C ASN A 288 -29.40 7.67 2.66
N LEU A 289 -28.54 8.69 2.75
CA LEU A 289 -28.67 9.93 1.97
C LEU A 289 -28.47 9.65 0.48
N LYS A 290 -27.36 9.01 0.10
CA LYS A 290 -27.03 8.70 -1.29
C LYS A 290 -28.08 7.78 -1.94
N GLY A 291 -28.63 6.83 -1.19
CA GLY A 291 -29.73 5.99 -1.68
C GLY A 291 -31.05 6.74 -1.88
N LYS A 292 -31.32 7.81 -1.10
CA LYS A 292 -32.46 8.69 -1.38
C LYS A 292 -32.23 9.51 -2.64
N GLU A 293 -31.05 10.09 -2.81
CA GLU A 293 -30.67 10.87 -4.00
C GLU A 293 -30.79 10.02 -5.27
N LEU A 294 -30.25 8.80 -5.29
CA LEU A 294 -30.36 7.89 -6.45
C LEU A 294 -31.81 7.51 -6.75
N LYS A 295 -32.62 7.28 -5.70
CA LYS A 295 -34.05 7.00 -5.87
C LYS A 295 -34.79 8.20 -6.46
N GLU A 296 -34.48 9.41 -6.01
CA GLU A 296 -35.08 10.64 -6.54
C GLU A 296 -34.67 10.85 -7.99
N SER A 297 -33.39 10.70 -8.32
CA SER A 297 -32.87 10.77 -9.69
C SER A 297 -33.53 9.75 -10.64
N ALA A 298 -33.64 8.49 -10.22
CA ALA A 298 -34.32 7.46 -11.01
C ALA A 298 -35.82 7.80 -11.25
N ASN A 299 -36.50 8.34 -10.23
CA ASN A 299 -37.90 8.75 -10.36
C ASN A 299 -38.07 10.01 -11.24
N GLU A 300 -37.10 10.94 -11.22
CA GLU A 300 -37.10 12.11 -12.09
C GLU A 300 -36.90 11.73 -13.55
N GLN A 301 -35.91 10.87 -13.85
CA GLN A 301 -35.68 10.35 -15.21
C GLN A 301 -36.93 9.63 -15.74
N ALA A 302 -37.54 8.77 -14.92
CA ALA A 302 -38.77 8.05 -15.29
C ALA A 302 -39.97 8.99 -15.55
N LYS A 303 -40.05 10.14 -14.87
CA LYS A 303 -41.11 11.14 -15.06
C LYS A 303 -40.91 12.02 -16.29
N ILE A 304 -39.66 12.25 -16.70
CA ILE A 304 -39.31 13.07 -17.87
C ILE A 304 -39.54 12.29 -19.18
N GLY A 305 -39.71 10.96 -19.11
CA GLY A 305 -39.99 10.11 -20.27
C GLY A 305 -38.74 9.71 -21.05
N ASP A 306 -37.55 10.07 -20.56
CA ASP A 306 -36.28 9.51 -21.02
C ASP A 306 -36.14 8.06 -20.55
N SER A 307 -35.45 7.23 -21.34
CA SER A 307 -35.01 5.92 -20.87
C SER A 307 -34.11 6.12 -19.64
N VAL A 308 -34.50 5.54 -18.51
CA VAL A 308 -33.67 5.53 -17.30
C VAL A 308 -32.34 4.87 -17.65
N ASP A 309 -31.23 5.52 -17.30
CA ASP A 309 -29.89 4.98 -17.52
C ASP A 309 -29.71 3.70 -16.67
N ASP A 310 -29.31 2.59 -17.31
CA ASP A 310 -29.13 1.30 -16.66
C ASP A 310 -28.15 1.40 -15.47
N SER A 311 -27.12 2.26 -15.57
CA SER A 311 -26.16 2.51 -14.48
C SER A 311 -26.81 3.09 -13.22
N VAL A 312 -27.85 3.92 -13.38
CA VAL A 312 -28.59 4.52 -12.26
C VAL A 312 -29.46 3.47 -11.58
N VAL A 313 -30.05 2.56 -12.36
CA VAL A 313 -30.84 1.44 -11.85
C VAL A 313 -29.97 0.47 -11.07
N ASP A 314 -28.83 0.07 -11.63
CA ASP A 314 -27.87 -0.84 -11.02
C ASP A 314 -27.26 -0.23 -9.75
N SER A 315 -26.83 1.04 -9.81
CA SER A 315 -26.37 1.80 -8.64
C SER A 315 -27.41 1.85 -7.53
N HIS A 316 -28.68 2.09 -7.86
CA HIS A 316 -29.76 2.10 -6.87
C HIS A 316 -29.99 0.72 -6.24
N PHE A 317 -29.93 -0.37 -7.04
CA PHE A 317 -30.04 -1.73 -6.53
C PHE A 317 -28.90 -2.08 -5.57
N LEU A 318 -27.66 -1.79 -5.95
CA LEU A 318 -26.48 -2.00 -5.10
C LEU A 318 -26.56 -1.19 -3.80
N MET A 319 -26.99 0.07 -3.88
CA MET A 319 -27.17 0.93 -2.72
C MET A 319 -28.23 0.37 -1.76
N ARG A 320 -29.31 -0.20 -2.29
CA ARG A 320 -30.35 -0.85 -1.47
C ARG A 320 -29.81 -2.09 -0.74
N ASN A 321 -28.99 -2.90 -1.41
CA ASN A 321 -28.33 -4.05 -0.79
C ASN A 321 -27.37 -3.60 0.31
N LEU A 322 -26.54 -2.60 0.05
CA LEU A 322 -25.63 -2.01 1.05
C LEU A 322 -26.40 -1.44 2.26
N GLN A 323 -27.53 -0.77 2.03
CA GLN A 323 -28.41 -0.31 3.11
C GLN A 323 -28.95 -1.47 3.96
N GLN A 324 -29.25 -2.61 3.36
CA GLN A 324 -29.70 -3.79 4.07
C GLN A 324 -28.56 -4.42 4.87
N GLU A 325 -27.36 -4.53 4.29
CA GLU A 325 -26.17 -5.08 4.95
C GLU A 325 -25.76 -4.22 6.16
N ILE A 326 -25.68 -2.90 6.01
CA ILE A 326 -25.38 -1.98 7.13
C ILE A 326 -26.43 -2.10 8.24
N LYS A 327 -27.70 -2.36 7.91
CA LYS A 327 -28.76 -2.55 8.92
C LYS A 327 -28.69 -3.90 9.64
N SER A 328 -28.25 -4.95 8.96
CA SER A 328 -28.31 -6.34 9.44
C SER A 328 -27.01 -6.85 10.04
N HIS A 329 -25.87 -6.42 9.50
CA HIS A 329 -24.54 -6.95 9.82
C HIS A 329 -23.59 -5.88 10.38
N ASP A 330 -24.03 -4.61 10.49
CA ASP A 330 -23.23 -3.51 11.05
C ASP A 330 -21.83 -3.42 10.39
N VAL A 331 -21.82 -3.44 9.05
CA VAL A 331 -20.61 -3.35 8.23
C VAL A 331 -20.11 -1.90 8.09
N SER A 332 -18.79 -1.73 8.13
CA SER A 332 -18.11 -0.44 7.93
C SER A 332 -17.92 -0.17 6.43
N VAL A 333 -18.11 1.08 6.00
CA VAL A 333 -17.78 1.50 4.63
C VAL A 333 -16.33 1.97 4.57
N MET A 334 -15.61 1.60 3.51
CA MET A 334 -14.23 2.02 3.28
C MET A 334 -14.17 2.96 2.10
N ASN A 335 -13.58 4.14 2.31
CA ASN A 335 -13.12 4.99 1.23
C ASN A 335 -11.70 4.60 0.87
N TRP A 336 -11.34 4.65 -0.41
CA TRP A 336 -10.02 4.27 -0.84
C TRP A 336 -9.55 5.08 -2.04
N LEU A 337 -8.24 5.19 -2.17
CA LEU A 337 -7.54 5.74 -3.33
C LEU A 337 -6.49 4.71 -3.74
N ALA A 338 -6.53 4.28 -4.99
CA ALA A 338 -5.51 3.41 -5.55
C ALA A 338 -4.70 4.15 -6.62
N ALA A 339 -3.39 3.98 -6.61
CA ALA A 339 -2.52 4.50 -7.65
C ALA A 339 -1.53 3.41 -8.09
N ILE A 340 -1.35 3.30 -9.40
CA ILE A 340 -0.38 2.39 -10.02
C ILE A 340 0.80 3.24 -10.48
N ALA A 341 1.98 2.96 -9.94
CA ALA A 341 3.22 3.58 -10.38
C ALA A 341 3.87 2.72 -11.47
N VAL A 342 4.13 3.35 -12.62
CA VAL A 342 4.68 2.73 -13.82
C VAL A 342 6.00 3.41 -14.15
N THR A 343 7.03 2.61 -14.41
CA THR A 343 8.39 3.09 -14.70
C THR A 343 8.80 2.81 -16.14
N GLY A 344 9.78 3.56 -16.64
CA GLY A 344 10.45 3.29 -17.91
C GLY A 344 11.80 3.99 -17.99
N LYS A 345 12.72 3.45 -18.80
CA LYS A 345 14.06 4.05 -19.01
C LYS A 345 13.98 5.34 -19.83
N THR A 346 12.93 5.46 -20.64
CA THR A 346 12.64 6.67 -21.42
C THR A 346 11.24 7.17 -21.14
N LYS A 347 11.02 8.49 -21.31
CA LYS A 347 9.68 9.09 -21.24
C LYS A 347 8.67 8.35 -22.12
N LYS A 348 9.06 8.03 -23.36
CA LYS A 348 8.19 7.36 -24.33
C LYS A 348 7.77 5.98 -23.85
N GLU A 349 8.70 5.23 -23.27
CA GLU A 349 8.41 3.91 -22.70
C GLU A 349 7.48 4.01 -21.49
N CYS A 350 7.77 4.90 -20.54
CA CYS A 350 6.94 5.12 -19.35
C CYS A 350 5.50 5.47 -19.73
N LEU A 351 5.31 6.42 -20.66
CA LEU A 351 3.98 6.81 -21.14
C LEU A 351 3.26 5.69 -21.90
N LEU A 352 3.98 4.90 -22.70
CA LEU A 352 3.39 3.78 -23.42
C LEU A 352 2.89 2.71 -22.44
N ARG A 353 3.67 2.39 -21.41
CA ARG A 353 3.26 1.47 -20.34
C ARG A 353 2.07 2.00 -19.54
N ALA A 354 2.09 3.29 -19.17
CA ALA A 354 0.96 3.93 -18.48
C ALA A 354 -0.33 3.87 -19.34
N ASN A 355 -0.23 4.10 -20.65
CA ASN A 355 -1.37 3.98 -21.56
C ASN A 355 -1.89 2.54 -21.69
N ILE A 356 -1.00 1.53 -21.72
CA ILE A 356 -1.41 0.11 -21.71
C ILE A 356 -2.22 -0.20 -20.46
N GLN A 357 -1.78 0.31 -19.30
CA GLN A 357 -2.54 0.17 -18.06
C GLN A 357 -3.92 0.81 -18.16
N CYS A 358 -4.02 2.05 -18.63
CA CYS A 358 -5.31 2.72 -18.81
C CYS A 358 -6.27 1.96 -19.75
N LEU A 359 -5.72 1.31 -20.78
CA LEU A 359 -6.50 0.52 -21.75
C LEU A 359 -6.98 -0.82 -21.19
N GLN A 360 -6.16 -1.50 -20.38
CA GLN A 360 -6.56 -2.75 -19.73
C GLN A 360 -7.55 -2.52 -18.58
N THR A 361 -7.34 -1.45 -17.81
CA THR A 361 -8.18 -1.09 -16.64
C THR A 361 -9.39 -0.26 -17.05
N LYS A 362 -9.99 -0.57 -18.21
CA LYS A 362 -10.92 0.28 -18.97
C LYS A 362 -11.63 1.29 -18.06
N ILE A 363 -11.19 2.53 -18.26
CA ILE A 363 -11.62 3.79 -17.68
C ILE A 363 -10.75 4.29 -16.51
N LEU A 364 -9.65 4.99 -16.82
CA LEU A 364 -8.85 5.79 -15.87
C LEU A 364 -8.38 7.11 -16.49
N LYS A 365 -8.53 8.22 -15.74
CA LYS A 365 -7.95 9.53 -16.09
C LYS A 365 -6.50 9.61 -15.63
N VAL A 366 -5.60 10.01 -16.53
CA VAL A 366 -4.24 10.42 -16.17
C VAL A 366 -4.35 11.70 -15.35
N VAL A 367 -4.08 11.63 -14.04
CA VAL A 367 -3.98 12.83 -13.20
C VAL A 367 -2.64 13.49 -13.52
N ASN A 368 -2.70 14.64 -14.22
CA ASN A 368 -1.57 15.55 -14.26
C ASN A 368 -1.28 15.99 -12.82
N ILE A 369 -0.12 15.61 -12.30
CA ILE A 369 0.39 16.10 -11.02
C ILE A 369 0.76 17.58 -11.22
N GLU A 370 -0.24 18.47 -11.17
CA GLU A 370 0.01 19.86 -10.83
C GLU A 370 0.34 19.89 -9.34
N VAL A 371 1.62 20.03 -9.00
CA VAL A 371 2.04 20.36 -7.65
C VAL A 371 1.50 21.75 -7.30
N ARG A 372 0.26 21.82 -6.81
CA ARG A 372 -0.26 23.02 -6.17
C ARG A 372 0.18 23.00 -4.72
N MET A 373 1.23 23.76 -4.44
CA MET A 373 1.64 24.08 -3.09
C MET A 373 0.49 24.80 -2.37
N TYR A 374 -0.02 24.19 -1.29
CA TYR A 374 -0.74 24.88 -0.23
C TYR A 374 -0.08 24.55 1.10
#